data_AF-A0A9D1JWD9-F1
#
_entry.id   AF-A0A9D1JWD9-F1
#
_cell.length_a   1.000
_cell.length_b   1.000
_cell.length_c   1.000
_cell.angle_alpha   90.00
_cell.angle_beta   90.00
_cell.angle_gamma   90.00
#
_symmetry.space_group_name_H-M   'P 1'
#
loop_
_entity.id
_entity.type
_entity.pdbx_description
1 polymer ?
#
loop_
_entity_poly.entity_id
_entity_poly.type
_entity_poly.pdbx_seq_one_letter_code
_entity_poly.pdbx_strand_id
1 'polypeptide(L)'
;MKFKTLYSLAATMAITLGIGMYSYVKTGDKNIQKQPANTGIKYNCSQISTRTDTIVITEEMLKNRQIIAAGVFMPNSGIIKINYMTTNSENKNIQEYCDRNNRQARLVLRHELEHARKANLTKNTWWYPPHTRGEIAVQNEIMAPAAEIIEAIDYRSETNQAYPTNRSFIRRADMLITQYANQNKLDWPLDFNNREIANIIIQCATDRFVSEIKRGVYKATIMRAMQFGRPQAYVTNNLCTTPIQTAFLPQYGIWTPMWNFESRRGQVNIWQASSYAQRKKLINTVDSVINEIAGKNSLFMYYTKTR
;
A
#
# COMPACT_ATOMS: atom_id res chain seq x y z
N MET A 1 -18.39 -41.05 15.57
CA MET A 1 -17.47 -40.28 16.44
C MET A 1 -17.61 -38.81 16.10
N LYS A 2 -17.98 -37.98 17.08
CA LYS A 2 -18.38 -36.57 16.89
C LYS A 2 -17.15 -35.65 16.85
N PHE A 3 -17.03 -34.86 15.78
CA PHE A 3 -16.10 -33.73 15.63
C PHE A 3 -16.33 -32.71 16.75
N LYS A 4 -15.49 -32.73 17.80
CA LYS A 4 -15.55 -31.73 18.89
C LYS A 4 -14.21 -31.11 19.31
N THR A 5 -13.11 -31.40 18.61
CA THR A 5 -11.77 -31.04 19.12
C THR A 5 -11.02 -29.96 18.33
N LEU A 6 -11.54 -29.50 17.18
CA LEU A 6 -10.86 -28.47 16.36
C LEU A 6 -11.42 -27.04 16.52
N TYR A 7 -12.67 -26.90 16.97
CA TYR A 7 -13.26 -25.57 17.21
C TYR A 7 -12.81 -24.93 18.53
N SER A 8 -12.35 -25.73 19.50
CA SER A 8 -11.88 -25.21 20.79
C SER A 8 -10.52 -24.52 20.67
N LEU A 9 -9.58 -24.99 19.84
CA LEU A 9 -8.28 -24.32 19.67
C LEU A 9 -8.39 -23.00 18.90
N ALA A 10 -9.23 -22.92 17.86
CA ALA A 10 -9.46 -21.68 17.12
C ALA A 10 -10.19 -20.62 17.96
N ALA A 11 -11.15 -21.05 18.79
CA ALA A 11 -11.83 -20.16 19.74
C ALA A 11 -10.88 -19.68 20.86
N THR A 12 -9.99 -20.54 21.35
CA THR A 12 -9.07 -20.16 22.45
C THR A 12 -7.99 -19.17 22.00
N MET A 13 -7.47 -19.26 20.77
CA MET A 13 -6.53 -18.25 20.22
C MET A 13 -7.23 -16.92 19.90
N ALA A 14 -8.46 -16.93 19.40
CA ALA A 14 -9.24 -15.71 19.19
C ALA A 14 -9.56 -15.00 20.52
N ILE A 15 -9.81 -15.78 21.58
CA ILE A 15 -10.09 -15.27 22.93
C ILE A 15 -8.81 -14.80 23.63
N THR A 16 -7.65 -15.45 23.48
CA THR A 16 -6.39 -14.98 24.09
C THR A 16 -5.80 -13.75 23.39
N LEU A 17 -5.91 -13.64 22.06
CA LEU A 17 -5.59 -12.39 21.34
C LEU A 17 -6.63 -11.30 21.63
N GLY A 18 -7.91 -11.66 21.77
CA GLY A 18 -8.99 -10.75 22.16
C GLY A 18 -8.82 -10.20 23.57
N ILE A 19 -8.58 -11.04 24.58
CA ILE A 19 -8.48 -10.62 26.00
C ILE A 19 -7.16 -9.89 26.27
N GLY A 20 -6.06 -10.27 25.61
CA GLY A 20 -4.80 -9.51 25.67
C GLY A 20 -4.92 -8.10 25.09
N MET A 21 -5.77 -7.91 24.08
CA MET A 21 -6.04 -6.60 23.47
C MET A 21 -7.16 -5.80 24.17
N TYR A 22 -8.15 -6.46 24.79
CA TYR A 22 -9.22 -5.81 25.56
C TYR A 22 -8.73 -5.14 26.84
N SER A 23 -7.58 -5.59 27.38
CA SER A 23 -6.98 -4.98 28.58
C SER A 23 -6.39 -3.58 28.33
N TYR A 24 -6.27 -3.14 27.06
CA TYR A 24 -5.76 -1.82 26.68
C TYR A 24 -6.80 -0.88 26.07
N VAL A 25 -8.06 -1.32 25.92
CA VAL A 25 -9.14 -0.47 25.42
C VAL A 25 -10.20 -0.39 26.50
N LYS A 26 -10.04 0.56 27.44
CA LYS A 26 -11.16 1.03 28.26
C LYS A 26 -12.21 1.60 27.31
N THR A 27 -13.23 0.80 27.04
CA THR A 27 -14.47 1.23 26.40
C THR A 27 -15.13 2.26 27.32
N GLY A 28 -14.97 3.55 26.98
CA GLY A 28 -15.57 4.64 27.76
C GLY A 28 -15.13 6.05 27.35
N ASP A 29 -13.98 6.25 26.70
CA ASP A 29 -13.51 7.59 26.35
C ASP A 29 -13.86 7.99 24.90
N LYS A 30 -14.56 9.11 24.76
CA LYS A 30 -14.93 9.78 23.48
C LYS A 30 -13.72 10.42 22.76
N ASN A 31 -12.51 9.91 22.99
CA ASN A 31 -11.24 10.47 22.52
C ASN A 31 -10.19 9.38 22.25
N ILE A 32 -10.59 8.18 21.80
CA ILE A 32 -9.63 7.13 21.44
C ILE A 32 -8.96 7.52 20.12
N GLN A 33 -7.85 8.26 20.20
CA GLN A 33 -6.88 8.34 19.11
C GLN A 33 -6.42 6.91 18.81
N LYS A 34 -6.60 6.44 17.57
CA LYS A 34 -6.13 5.13 17.13
C LYS A 34 -4.64 5.02 17.42
N GLN A 35 -4.29 4.22 18.43
CA GLN A 35 -2.89 3.97 18.73
C GLN A 35 -2.39 2.85 17.81
N PRO A 36 -1.22 3.03 17.17
CA PRO A 36 -0.63 1.99 16.35
C PRO A 36 -0.27 0.77 17.19
N ALA A 37 -0.86 -0.39 16.91
CA ALA A 37 -0.51 -1.66 17.56
C ALA A 37 0.46 -2.49 16.70
N ASN A 38 1.39 -3.18 17.36
CA ASN A 38 2.35 -4.10 16.77
C ASN A 38 1.89 -5.56 17.00
N THR A 39 1.77 -6.37 15.94
CA THR A 39 1.28 -7.75 16.05
C THR A 39 2.32 -8.86 15.79
N GLY A 40 3.53 -8.55 15.31
CA GLY A 40 4.60 -9.52 15.07
C GLY A 40 4.37 -10.59 13.98
N ILE A 41 3.33 -10.47 13.15
CA ILE A 41 2.88 -11.54 12.24
C ILE A 41 3.65 -11.53 10.91
N LYS A 42 4.08 -12.71 10.42
CA LYS A 42 4.70 -12.96 9.10
C LYS A 42 3.66 -13.41 8.06
N TYR A 43 3.87 -13.10 6.77
CA TYR A 43 2.89 -13.33 5.69
C TYR A 43 3.54 -13.98 4.47
N ASN A 44 2.99 -15.08 3.94
CA ASN A 44 3.45 -15.66 2.68
C ASN A 44 2.51 -15.30 1.54
N CYS A 45 3.03 -15.02 0.34
CA CYS A 45 2.23 -14.81 -0.87
C CYS A 45 2.50 -15.92 -1.90
N SER A 46 1.44 -16.59 -2.36
CA SER A 46 1.51 -17.57 -3.45
C SER A 46 1.28 -16.90 -4.83
N GLN A 47 1.67 -17.61 -5.89
CA GLN A 47 1.89 -17.13 -7.26
C GLN A 47 0.81 -16.20 -7.84
N ILE A 48 1.20 -14.96 -8.12
CA ILE A 48 0.50 -13.99 -8.97
C ILE A 48 1.12 -14.08 -10.37
N SER A 49 0.31 -14.21 -11.41
CA SER A 49 0.82 -14.26 -12.78
C SER A 49 1.05 -12.85 -13.31
N THR A 50 2.13 -12.68 -14.08
CA THR A 50 2.45 -11.41 -14.73
C THR A 50 2.34 -11.57 -16.23
N ARG A 51 1.69 -10.61 -16.89
CA ARG A 51 1.58 -10.53 -18.36
C ARG A 51 2.08 -9.18 -18.84
N THR A 52 2.87 -9.17 -19.90
CA THR A 52 3.29 -7.95 -20.57
C THR A 52 2.55 -7.84 -21.90
N ASP A 53 1.85 -6.73 -22.12
CA ASP A 53 1.24 -6.40 -23.40
C ASP A 53 1.98 -5.23 -24.05
N THR A 54 2.14 -5.28 -25.37
CA THR A 54 2.75 -4.19 -26.14
C THR A 54 1.68 -3.21 -26.60
N ILE A 55 1.85 -1.93 -26.29
CA ILE A 55 1.00 -0.83 -26.76
C ILE A 55 1.82 0.05 -27.71
N VAL A 56 1.30 0.27 -28.91
CA VAL A 56 1.88 1.22 -29.87
C VAL A 56 1.34 2.62 -29.58
N ILE A 57 2.20 3.51 -29.11
CA ILE A 57 1.90 4.91 -28.83
C ILE A 57 1.96 5.72 -30.12
N THR A 58 0.86 6.41 -30.41
CA THR A 58 0.75 7.33 -31.54
C THR A 58 0.84 8.79 -31.07
N GLU A 59 1.15 9.71 -32.00
CA GLU A 59 1.18 11.15 -31.74
C GLU A 59 -0.16 11.69 -31.23
N GLU A 60 -1.26 11.19 -31.79
CA GLU A 60 -2.60 11.60 -31.43
C GLU A 60 -2.93 11.28 -29.96
N MET A 61 -2.51 10.11 -29.46
CA MET A 61 -2.72 9.72 -28.06
C MET A 61 -2.06 10.71 -27.10
N LEU A 62 -0.84 11.17 -27.41
CA LEU A 62 -0.13 12.15 -26.59
C LEU A 62 -0.72 13.55 -26.72
N LYS A 63 -1.12 13.97 -27.93
CA LYS A 63 -1.78 15.26 -28.17
C LYS A 63 -3.08 15.37 -27.38
N ASN A 64 -3.85 14.29 -27.32
CA ASN A 64 -5.11 14.20 -26.58
C ASN A 64 -4.90 13.95 -25.08
N ARG A 65 -3.65 13.91 -24.59
CA ARG A 65 -3.29 13.60 -23.20
C ARG A 65 -3.96 12.33 -22.69
N GLN A 66 -4.12 11.32 -23.55
CA GLN A 66 -4.68 10.04 -23.13
C GLN A 66 -3.74 9.42 -22.10
N ILE A 67 -4.25 9.21 -20.89
CA ILE A 67 -3.49 8.59 -19.81
C ILE A 67 -3.54 7.09 -20.02
N ILE A 68 -2.43 6.52 -20.48
CA ILE A 68 -2.26 5.06 -20.56
C ILE A 68 -1.63 4.61 -19.26
N ALA A 69 -2.31 3.71 -18.55
CA ALA A 69 -1.75 3.11 -17.34
C ALA A 69 -0.50 2.30 -17.70
N ALA A 70 0.60 2.50 -16.99
CA ALA A 70 1.84 1.72 -17.20
C ALA A 70 1.68 0.24 -16.80
N GLY A 71 0.74 -0.03 -15.89
CA GLY A 71 0.35 -1.37 -15.47
C GLY A 71 -0.96 -1.32 -14.70
N VAL A 72 -1.55 -2.49 -14.49
CA VAL A 72 -2.78 -2.65 -13.72
C VAL A 72 -2.85 -4.07 -13.17
N PHE A 73 -3.09 -4.21 -11.87
CA PHE A 73 -3.54 -5.48 -11.31
C PHE A 73 -5.00 -5.74 -11.71
N MET A 74 -5.26 -6.89 -12.31
CA MET A 74 -6.61 -7.38 -12.67
C MET A 74 -7.07 -8.41 -11.63
N PRO A 75 -7.90 -8.02 -10.64
CA PRO A 75 -8.20 -8.89 -9.50
C PRO A 75 -8.97 -10.16 -9.89
N ASN A 76 -9.81 -10.10 -10.92
CA ASN A 76 -10.64 -11.21 -11.42
C ASN A 76 -9.83 -12.35 -12.04
N SER A 77 -8.73 -12.02 -12.69
CA SER A 77 -7.87 -12.99 -13.37
C SER A 77 -6.64 -13.36 -12.53
N GLY A 78 -6.37 -12.62 -11.45
CA GLY A 78 -5.14 -12.77 -10.68
C GLY A 78 -3.88 -12.44 -11.48
N ILE A 79 -4.03 -11.60 -12.52
CA ILE A 79 -2.96 -11.21 -13.45
C ILE A 79 -2.57 -9.76 -13.16
N ILE A 80 -1.26 -9.51 -13.09
CA ILE A 80 -0.72 -8.15 -13.23
C ILE A 80 -0.39 -7.93 -14.69
N LYS A 81 -1.05 -6.96 -15.31
CA LYS A 81 -0.76 -6.54 -16.69
C LYS A 81 0.21 -5.36 -16.65
N ILE A 82 1.35 -5.50 -17.32
CA ILE A 82 2.32 -4.42 -17.54
C ILE A 82 2.29 -4.04 -19.01
N ASN A 83 2.20 -2.75 -19.30
CA ASN A 83 2.17 -2.25 -20.67
C ASN A 83 3.57 -1.83 -21.10
N TYR A 84 4.16 -2.59 -22.02
CA TYR A 84 5.36 -2.20 -22.74
C TYR A 84 4.97 -1.24 -23.87
N MET A 85 5.51 -0.04 -23.87
CA MET A 85 5.15 0.99 -24.85
C MET A 85 6.19 1.00 -25.97
N THR A 86 5.73 0.99 -27.22
CA THR A 86 6.55 1.18 -28.41
C THR A 86 5.95 2.29 -29.27
N THR A 87 6.67 2.78 -30.27
CA THR A 87 6.11 3.71 -31.24
C THR A 87 6.65 3.42 -32.64
N ASN A 88 5.85 3.75 -33.65
CA ASN A 88 6.27 3.74 -35.06
C ASN A 88 6.57 5.17 -35.56
N SER A 89 6.43 6.18 -34.70
CA SER A 89 6.75 7.57 -35.04
C SER A 89 8.26 7.81 -34.93
N GLU A 90 8.80 8.60 -35.86
CA GLU A 90 10.18 9.10 -35.81
C GLU A 90 10.36 10.25 -34.78
N ASN A 91 9.28 10.67 -34.13
CA ASN A 91 9.29 11.75 -33.15
C ASN A 91 10.01 11.32 -31.86
N LYS A 92 11.18 11.91 -31.64
CA LYS A 92 12.03 11.64 -30.46
C LYS A 92 11.30 11.81 -29.13
N ASN A 93 10.36 12.74 -29.01
CA ASN A 93 9.60 12.94 -27.76
C ASN A 93 8.72 11.73 -27.41
N ILE A 94 8.22 11.02 -28.43
CA ILE A 94 7.40 9.82 -28.25
C ILE A 94 8.27 8.62 -27.91
N GLN A 95 9.41 8.49 -28.58
CA GLN A 95 10.41 7.49 -28.23
C GLN A 95 10.85 7.65 -26.78
N GLU A 96 11.19 8.89 -26.36
CA GLU A 96 11.56 9.18 -24.97
C GLU A 96 10.42 8.92 -23.97
N TYR A 97 9.16 9.14 -24.36
CA TYR A 97 8.02 8.78 -23.52
C TYR A 97 7.93 7.26 -23.32
N CYS A 98 8.02 6.48 -24.40
CA CYS A 98 8.01 5.02 -24.36
C CYS A 98 9.17 4.46 -23.54
N ASP A 99 10.39 4.94 -23.79
CA ASP A 99 11.59 4.53 -23.06
C ASP A 99 11.48 4.82 -21.57
N ARG A 100 10.96 6.00 -21.20
CA ARG A 100 10.75 6.37 -19.79
C ARG A 100 9.72 5.49 -19.11
N ASN A 101 8.64 5.11 -19.79
CA ASN A 101 7.67 4.16 -19.27
C ASN A 101 8.32 2.78 -19.05
N ASN A 102 9.01 2.27 -20.07
CA ASN A 102 9.58 0.92 -20.05
C ASN A 102 10.67 0.75 -19.00
N ARG A 103 11.51 1.78 -18.76
CA ARG A 103 12.50 1.79 -17.66
C ARG A 103 11.86 1.64 -16.26
N GLN A 104 10.57 1.97 -16.13
CA GLN A 104 9.83 1.88 -14.87
C GLN A 104 9.01 0.60 -14.73
N ALA A 105 9.00 -0.27 -15.75
CA ALA A 105 8.18 -1.48 -15.76
C ALA A 105 8.34 -2.31 -14.49
N ARG A 106 9.56 -2.43 -13.97
CA ARG A 106 9.85 -3.16 -12.72
C ARG A 106 9.25 -2.50 -11.48
N LEU A 107 9.32 -1.18 -11.37
CA LEU A 107 8.70 -0.44 -10.26
C LEU A 107 7.17 -0.51 -10.34
N VAL A 108 6.62 -0.39 -11.55
CA VAL A 108 5.18 -0.55 -11.79
C VAL A 108 4.72 -1.96 -11.42
N LEU A 109 5.46 -2.99 -11.84
CA LEU A 109 5.19 -4.36 -11.44
C LEU A 109 5.20 -4.52 -9.93
N ARG A 110 6.18 -3.94 -9.24
CA ARG A 110 6.24 -3.96 -7.78
C ARG A 110 5.03 -3.30 -7.13
N HIS A 111 4.60 -2.16 -7.66
CA HIS A 111 3.42 -1.42 -7.20
C HIS A 111 2.15 -2.29 -7.27
N GLU A 112 1.86 -2.83 -8.46
CA GLU A 112 0.68 -3.66 -8.71
C GLU A 112 0.74 -4.98 -7.92
N LEU A 113 1.94 -5.53 -7.73
CA LEU A 113 2.16 -6.72 -6.91
C LEU A 113 1.74 -6.49 -5.46
N GLU A 114 2.03 -5.33 -4.88
CA GLU A 114 1.55 -5.05 -3.52
C GLU A 114 0.03 -4.89 -3.46
N HIS A 115 -0.60 -4.23 -4.42
CA HIS A 115 -2.05 -4.22 -4.48
C HIS A 115 -2.65 -5.64 -4.55
N ALA A 116 -2.06 -6.51 -5.37
CA ALA A 116 -2.48 -7.89 -5.51
C ALA A 116 -2.32 -8.70 -4.21
N ARG A 117 -1.17 -8.55 -3.52
CA ARG A 117 -0.90 -9.22 -2.23
C ARG A 117 -1.88 -8.80 -1.14
N LYS A 118 -2.32 -7.55 -1.18
CA LYS A 118 -3.16 -6.93 -0.14
C LYS A 118 -4.63 -6.92 -0.50
N ALA A 119 -4.99 -7.34 -1.71
CA ALA A 119 -6.38 -7.44 -2.18
C ALA A 119 -7.27 -8.23 -1.19
N ASN A 120 -6.75 -9.30 -0.57
CA ASN A 120 -7.51 -10.06 0.42
C ASN A 120 -7.79 -9.30 1.73
N LEU A 121 -6.98 -8.31 2.10
CA LEU A 121 -7.24 -7.42 3.23
C LEU A 121 -8.25 -6.32 2.87
N THR A 122 -8.24 -5.89 1.61
CA THR A 122 -9.00 -4.72 1.13
C THR A 122 -10.32 -5.07 0.41
N LYS A 123 -10.58 -6.35 0.11
CA LYS A 123 -11.78 -6.81 -0.63
C LYS A 123 -13.09 -6.73 0.15
N ASN A 124 -13.06 -7.13 1.42
CA ASN A 124 -14.25 -7.30 2.23
C ASN A 124 -14.24 -6.23 3.29
N THR A 125 -14.55 -5.01 2.88
CA THR A 125 -14.55 -3.86 3.78
C THR A 125 -15.96 -3.35 4.08
N TRP A 126 -16.99 -4.01 3.54
CA TRP A 126 -18.38 -3.59 3.63
C TRP A 126 -18.91 -3.50 5.07
N TRP A 127 -18.40 -4.33 5.98
CA TRP A 127 -18.75 -4.30 7.40
C TRP A 127 -18.05 -3.16 8.16
N TYR A 128 -17.03 -2.53 7.57
CA TYR A 128 -16.38 -1.40 8.19
C TYR A 128 -17.18 -0.10 7.97
N PRO A 129 -17.18 0.80 8.96
CA PRO A 129 -17.75 2.14 8.80
C PRO A 129 -17.17 2.87 7.57
N PRO A 130 -17.93 3.77 6.92
CA PRO A 130 -17.47 4.54 5.75
C PRO A 130 -16.07 5.14 5.91
N HIS A 131 -15.78 5.73 7.08
CA HIS A 131 -14.47 6.31 7.38
C HIS A 131 -13.35 5.28 7.33
N THR A 132 -13.51 4.14 8.00
CA THR A 132 -12.51 3.06 8.01
C THR A 132 -12.31 2.46 6.60
N ARG A 133 -13.36 2.39 5.78
CA ARG A 133 -13.21 2.02 4.36
C ARG A 133 -12.37 3.03 3.58
N GLY A 134 -12.56 4.32 3.83
CA GLY A 134 -11.71 5.39 3.31
C GLY A 134 -10.26 5.24 3.73
N GLU A 135 -9.99 4.93 5.00
CA GLU A 135 -8.63 4.70 5.52
C GLU A 135 -7.94 3.55 4.82
N ILE A 136 -8.65 2.43 4.65
CA ILE A 136 -8.12 1.26 3.94
C ILE A 136 -7.79 1.62 2.50
N ALA A 137 -8.68 2.34 1.81
CA ALA A 137 -8.43 2.78 0.44
C ALA A 137 -7.22 3.72 0.35
N VAL A 138 -7.09 4.71 1.23
CA VAL A 138 -5.94 5.62 1.24
C VAL A 138 -4.64 4.87 1.54
N GLN A 139 -4.61 4.04 2.58
CA GLN A 139 -3.44 3.25 2.94
C GLN A 139 -3.02 2.32 1.79
N ASN A 140 -3.99 1.81 1.02
CA ASN A 140 -3.74 0.97 -0.14
C ASN A 140 -2.95 1.70 -1.22
N GLU A 141 -3.26 2.97 -1.47
CA GLU A 141 -2.55 3.79 -2.45
C GLU A 141 -1.22 4.35 -1.95
N ILE A 142 -0.97 4.36 -0.63
CA ILE A 142 0.31 4.79 -0.03
C ILE A 142 1.31 3.63 0.02
N MET A 143 0.86 2.41 0.35
CA MET A 143 1.77 1.27 0.54
C MET A 143 2.46 0.84 -0.76
N ALA A 144 1.80 0.98 -1.91
CA ALA A 144 2.35 0.54 -3.18
C ALA A 144 3.56 1.39 -3.61
N PRO A 145 3.52 2.74 -3.53
CA PRO A 145 4.72 3.58 -3.62
C PRO A 145 5.82 3.25 -2.61
N ALA A 146 5.49 2.83 -1.39
CA ALA A 146 6.49 2.42 -0.41
C ALA A 146 7.28 1.18 -0.89
N ALA A 147 6.60 0.24 -1.55
CA ALA A 147 7.25 -0.93 -2.12
C ALA A 147 8.12 -0.61 -3.35
N GLU A 148 7.75 0.40 -4.14
CA GLU A 148 8.62 0.90 -5.21
C GLU A 148 9.94 1.44 -4.65
N ILE A 149 9.91 2.13 -3.50
CA ILE A 149 11.12 2.60 -2.82
C ILE A 149 11.98 1.42 -2.39
N ILE A 150 11.38 0.41 -1.74
CA ILE A 150 12.09 -0.82 -1.33
C ILE A 150 12.79 -1.47 -2.53
N GLU A 151 12.09 -1.63 -3.66
CA GLU A 151 12.64 -2.22 -4.88
C GLU A 151 13.81 -1.40 -5.45
N ALA A 152 13.72 -0.07 -5.41
CA ALA A 152 14.78 0.81 -5.87
C ALA A 152 16.04 0.75 -4.98
N ILE A 153 15.88 0.66 -3.66
CA ILE A 153 17.00 0.51 -2.72
C ILE A 153 17.64 -0.88 -2.84
N ASP A 154 16.84 -1.94 -2.97
CA ASP A 154 17.37 -3.28 -3.21
C ASP A 154 18.13 -3.35 -4.55
N TYR A 155 17.63 -2.69 -5.62
CA TYR A 155 18.36 -2.57 -6.89
C TYR A 155 19.72 -1.89 -6.72
N ARG A 156 19.78 -0.81 -5.92
CA ARG A 156 21.05 -0.13 -5.64
C ARG A 156 22.03 -1.05 -4.93
N SER A 157 21.56 -1.82 -3.95
CA SER A 157 22.42 -2.72 -3.22
C SER A 157 23.07 -3.79 -4.09
N GLU A 158 22.41 -4.21 -5.18
CA GLU A 158 22.94 -5.23 -6.08
C GLU A 158 23.83 -4.66 -7.18
N THR A 159 23.52 -3.45 -7.64
CA THR A 159 24.16 -2.85 -8.82
C THR A 159 25.17 -1.77 -8.48
N ASN A 160 25.22 -1.34 -7.21
CA ASN A 160 25.92 -0.15 -6.74
C ASN A 160 25.48 1.16 -7.44
N GLN A 161 24.30 1.17 -8.09
CA GLN A 161 23.78 2.31 -8.83
C GLN A 161 22.36 2.68 -8.39
N ALA A 162 22.04 3.97 -8.43
CA ALA A 162 20.67 4.42 -8.20
C ALA A 162 19.72 3.80 -9.24
N TYR A 163 18.49 3.46 -8.85
CA TYR A 163 17.50 3.00 -9.82
C TYR A 163 17.24 4.11 -10.87
N PRO A 164 17.31 3.80 -12.19
CA PRO A 164 17.16 4.80 -13.25
C PRO A 164 15.69 5.21 -13.45
N THR A 165 15.16 6.05 -12.56
CA THR A 165 13.75 6.47 -12.55
C THR A 165 13.56 8.00 -12.64
N ASN A 166 12.50 8.41 -13.34
CA ASN A 166 12.07 9.80 -13.37
C ASN A 166 11.12 10.15 -12.19
N ARG A 167 10.70 9.17 -11.38
CA ARG A 167 9.79 9.37 -10.23
C ARG A 167 10.51 10.09 -9.10
N SER A 168 10.13 11.34 -8.85
CA SER A 168 10.80 12.22 -7.89
C SER A 168 10.80 11.69 -6.46
N PHE A 169 9.72 11.03 -6.02
CA PHE A 169 9.62 10.48 -4.66
C PHE A 169 10.61 9.33 -4.41
N ILE A 170 10.91 8.52 -5.44
CA ILE A 170 11.91 7.44 -5.34
C ILE A 170 13.30 8.04 -5.25
N ARG A 171 13.64 9.00 -6.13
CA ARG A 171 14.94 9.71 -6.06
C ARG A 171 15.14 10.39 -4.71
N ARG A 172 14.08 11.02 -4.17
CA ARG A 172 14.13 11.66 -2.86
C ARG A 172 14.37 10.65 -1.75
N ALA A 173 13.65 9.52 -1.76
CA ALA A 173 13.84 8.47 -0.75
C ALA A 173 15.25 7.88 -0.82
N ASP A 174 15.73 7.57 -2.03
CA ASP A 174 17.09 7.07 -2.28
C ASP A 174 18.18 8.01 -1.77
N MET A 175 18.05 9.31 -2.06
CA MET A 175 18.96 10.35 -1.56
C MET A 175 18.95 10.40 -0.02
N LEU A 176 17.77 10.47 0.61
CA LEU A 176 17.65 10.57 2.07
C LEU A 176 18.18 9.32 2.78
N ILE A 177 17.87 8.13 2.28
CA ILE A 177 18.34 6.86 2.84
C ILE A 177 19.85 6.73 2.69
N THR A 178 20.39 7.07 1.52
CA THR A 178 21.85 7.03 1.27
C THR A 178 22.60 8.03 2.15
N GLN A 179 22.07 9.25 2.29
CA GLN A 179 22.65 10.25 3.19
C GLN A 179 22.67 9.75 4.63
N TYR A 180 21.55 9.21 5.11
CA TYR A 180 21.46 8.63 6.45
C TYR A 180 22.44 7.46 6.65
N ALA A 181 22.51 6.54 5.68
CA ALA A 181 23.44 5.41 5.71
C ALA A 181 24.89 5.86 5.79
N ASN A 182 25.30 6.83 4.97
CA ASN A 182 26.66 7.37 4.97
C ASN A 182 26.99 8.08 6.29
N GLN A 183 26.07 8.91 6.79
CA GLN A 183 26.26 9.63 8.06
C GLN A 183 26.42 8.68 9.25
N ASN A 184 25.73 7.53 9.23
CA ASN A 184 25.74 6.55 10.31
C ASN A 184 26.65 5.35 10.01
N LYS A 185 27.44 5.39 8.93
CA LYS A 185 28.35 4.30 8.49
C LYS A 185 27.65 2.94 8.45
N LEU A 186 26.44 2.90 7.89
CA LEU A 186 25.68 1.66 7.73
C LEU A 186 26.20 0.86 6.53
N ASP A 187 26.35 -0.43 6.72
CA ASP A 187 26.76 -1.35 5.66
C ASP A 187 25.58 -1.69 4.74
N TRP A 188 25.90 -1.84 3.45
CA TRP A 188 24.98 -2.39 2.47
C TRP A 188 25.03 -3.92 2.49
N PRO A 189 23.89 -4.62 2.38
CA PRO A 189 22.56 -4.10 2.07
C PRO A 189 21.83 -3.52 3.31
N LEU A 190 21.21 -2.35 3.18
CA LEU A 190 20.58 -1.63 4.31
C LEU A 190 19.35 -2.33 4.88
N ASP A 191 19.29 -2.57 6.19
CA ASP A 191 18.10 -3.17 6.83
C ASP A 191 16.90 -2.21 6.83
N PHE A 192 15.81 -2.59 6.16
CA PHE A 192 14.57 -1.81 6.14
C PHE A 192 13.82 -1.81 7.48
N ASN A 193 14.21 -2.66 8.44
CA ASN A 193 13.73 -2.58 9.82
C ASN A 193 14.46 -1.50 10.63
N ASN A 194 15.47 -0.83 10.07
CA ASN A 194 16.02 0.38 10.64
C ASN A 194 14.93 1.46 10.71
N ARG A 195 14.72 2.01 11.90
CA ARG A 195 13.64 2.97 12.20
C ARG A 195 13.65 4.19 11.28
N GLU A 196 14.81 4.74 10.98
CA GLU A 196 14.91 5.97 10.19
C GLU A 196 14.69 5.71 8.71
N ILE A 197 15.22 4.59 8.21
CA ILE A 197 14.92 4.12 6.85
C ILE A 197 13.41 3.88 6.68
N ALA A 198 12.79 3.20 7.65
CA ALA A 198 11.34 2.98 7.66
C ALA A 198 10.55 4.31 7.71
N ASN A 199 10.99 5.28 8.52
CA ASN A 199 10.40 6.61 8.57
C ASN A 199 10.45 7.32 7.19
N ILE A 200 11.62 7.30 6.53
CA ILE A 200 11.83 7.92 5.22
C ILE A 200 10.93 7.27 4.16
N ILE A 201 10.82 5.94 4.15
CA ILE A 201 9.96 5.20 3.22
C ILE A 201 8.50 5.63 3.39
N ILE A 202 7.98 5.61 4.62
CA ILE A 202 6.59 6.07 4.88
C ILE A 202 6.41 7.52 4.44
N GLN A 203 7.35 8.40 4.79
CA GLN A 203 7.25 9.82 4.48
C GLN A 203 7.19 10.07 2.97
N CYS A 204 8.12 9.50 2.20
CA CYS A 204 8.19 9.71 0.77
C CYS A 204 7.01 9.08 0.02
N ALA A 205 6.52 7.92 0.46
CA ALA A 205 5.31 7.31 -0.08
C ALA A 205 4.06 8.14 0.22
N THR A 206 3.95 8.68 1.44
CA THR A 206 2.85 9.57 1.84
C THR A 206 2.87 10.87 1.04
N ASP A 207 4.04 11.49 0.87
CA ASP A 207 4.19 12.72 0.07
C ASP A 207 3.80 12.50 -1.39
N ARG A 208 4.14 11.33 -1.96
CA ARG A 208 3.71 10.93 -3.30
C ARG A 208 2.18 10.88 -3.39
N PHE A 209 1.54 10.17 -2.47
CA PHE A 209 0.08 10.07 -2.43
C PHE A 209 -0.59 11.44 -2.26
N VAL A 210 -0.13 12.26 -1.33
CA VAL A 210 -0.66 13.62 -1.08
C VAL A 210 -0.48 14.52 -2.31
N SER A 211 0.60 14.38 -3.07
CA SER A 211 0.76 15.10 -4.33
C SER A 211 -0.24 14.64 -5.39
N GLU A 212 -0.54 13.35 -5.47
CA GLU A 212 -1.46 12.79 -6.49
C GLU A 212 -2.92 13.08 -6.14
N ILE A 213 -3.32 13.00 -4.87
CA ILE A 213 -4.68 13.34 -4.43
C ILE A 213 -5.01 14.82 -4.72
N LYS A 214 -4.05 15.73 -4.54
CA LYS A 214 -4.21 17.16 -4.88
C LYS A 214 -4.39 17.40 -6.37
N ARG A 215 -3.87 16.51 -7.22
CA ARG A 215 -4.08 16.51 -8.68
C ARG A 215 -5.41 15.89 -9.08
N GLY A 216 -6.24 15.47 -8.12
CA GLY A 216 -7.53 14.83 -8.36
C GLY A 216 -7.44 13.31 -8.59
N VAL A 217 -6.24 12.74 -8.60
CA VAL A 217 -6.04 11.29 -8.70
C VAL A 217 -6.59 10.63 -7.43
N TYR A 218 -7.14 9.42 -7.52
CA TYR A 218 -7.71 8.64 -6.40
C TYR A 218 -8.93 9.21 -5.66
N LYS A 219 -9.31 10.49 -5.81
CA LYS A 219 -10.48 11.08 -5.13
C LYS A 219 -11.75 10.26 -5.37
N ALA A 220 -12.02 9.90 -6.63
CA ALA A 220 -13.16 9.07 -7.00
C ALA A 220 -13.06 7.64 -6.41
N THR A 221 -11.87 7.05 -6.39
CA THR A 221 -11.62 5.71 -5.82
C THR A 221 -11.94 5.69 -4.33
N ILE A 222 -11.42 6.65 -3.57
CA ILE A 222 -11.64 6.77 -2.12
C ILE A 222 -13.10 7.08 -1.83
N MET A 223 -13.70 8.03 -2.55
CA MET A 223 -15.13 8.35 -2.40
C MET A 223 -16.02 7.13 -2.63
N ARG A 224 -15.74 6.34 -3.68
CA ARG A 224 -16.47 5.10 -3.95
C ARG A 224 -16.30 4.08 -2.83
N ALA A 225 -15.09 3.92 -2.30
CA ALA A 225 -14.82 3.01 -1.18
C ALA A 225 -15.60 3.41 0.08
N MET A 226 -15.71 4.72 0.36
CA MET A 226 -16.50 5.24 1.49
C MET A 226 -18.01 5.07 1.29
N GLN A 227 -18.53 5.25 0.08
CA GLN A 227 -19.97 5.18 -0.19
C GLN A 227 -20.46 3.75 -0.29
N PHE A 228 -19.84 2.96 -1.14
CA PHE A 228 -20.28 1.61 -1.44
C PHE A 228 -19.39 0.66 -0.67
N GLY A 229 -19.95 0.02 0.37
CA GLY A 229 -19.35 -1.13 1.01
C GLY A 229 -19.46 -2.25 0.00
N ARG A 230 -18.70 -2.18 -1.09
CA ARG A 230 -18.76 -3.22 -2.11
C ARG A 230 -18.19 -4.46 -1.42
N PRO A 231 -18.88 -5.62 -1.43
CA PRO A 231 -18.15 -6.80 -1.84
C PRO A 231 -17.54 -6.36 -3.18
N GLN A 232 -16.25 -6.07 -3.18
CA GLN A 232 -15.56 -5.89 -4.43
C GLN A 232 -16.06 -7.03 -5.32
N ALA A 233 -16.69 -6.74 -6.46
CA ALA A 233 -17.30 -7.75 -7.34
C ALA A 233 -16.24 -8.72 -7.92
N TYR A 234 -15.03 -8.61 -7.40
CA TYR A 234 -13.84 -9.33 -7.71
C TYR A 234 -13.78 -10.58 -6.85
N VAL A 235 -13.94 -11.74 -7.50
CA VAL A 235 -13.54 -13.01 -6.92
C VAL A 235 -12.02 -12.97 -6.84
N THR A 236 -11.49 -12.63 -5.67
CA THR A 236 -10.04 -12.65 -5.45
C THR A 236 -9.52 -14.06 -5.72
N ASN A 237 -8.34 -14.12 -6.31
CA ASN A 237 -7.55 -15.34 -6.28
C ASN A 237 -7.32 -15.75 -4.80
N ASN A 238 -7.93 -16.85 -4.37
CA ASN A 238 -7.78 -17.43 -3.03
C ASN A 238 -6.35 -17.91 -2.75
N LEU A 239 -5.45 -17.85 -3.75
CA LEU A 239 -4.07 -18.27 -3.65
C LEU A 239 -3.16 -17.25 -2.94
N CYS A 240 -3.54 -15.97 -2.81
CA CYS A 240 -2.83 -15.03 -1.92
C CYS A 240 -3.31 -15.25 -0.48
N THR A 241 -2.91 -16.34 0.15
CA THR A 241 -3.28 -16.64 1.55
C THR A 241 -2.66 -15.58 2.46
N THR A 242 -3.43 -14.57 2.85
CA THR A 242 -3.05 -13.76 4.01
C THR A 242 -3.39 -14.64 5.21
N PRO A 243 -2.42 -15.24 5.92
CA PRO A 243 -2.73 -16.28 6.90
C PRO A 243 -3.69 -15.79 8.01
N ILE A 244 -3.86 -14.48 8.21
CA ILE A 244 -4.68 -13.96 9.30
C ILE A 244 -5.39 -12.65 8.88
N GLN A 245 -6.47 -12.74 8.08
CA GLN A 245 -7.44 -11.62 7.95
C GLN A 245 -7.91 -11.12 9.33
N THR A 246 -8.00 -12.02 10.31
CA THR A 246 -8.42 -11.73 11.69
C THR A 246 -7.47 -10.81 12.46
N ALA A 247 -6.24 -10.58 11.99
CA ALA A 247 -5.28 -9.65 12.58
C ALA A 247 -5.26 -8.28 11.90
N PHE A 248 -6.02 -8.10 10.82
CA PHE A 248 -6.20 -6.80 10.18
C PHE A 248 -7.41 -6.09 10.77
N LEU A 249 -7.13 -5.23 11.76
CA LEU A 249 -8.15 -4.49 12.49
C LEU A 249 -7.88 -2.97 12.37
N PRO A 250 -8.12 -2.36 11.20
CA PRO A 250 -7.82 -0.95 10.94
C PRO A 250 -8.63 0.01 11.82
N GLN A 251 -9.81 -0.41 12.30
CA GLN A 251 -10.60 0.34 13.28
C GLN A 251 -9.88 0.54 14.62
N TYR A 252 -8.94 -0.34 14.98
CA TYR A 252 -8.12 -0.25 16.19
C TYR A 252 -6.66 0.17 15.88
N GLY A 253 -6.39 0.71 14.68
CA GLY A 253 -5.03 1.15 14.31
C GLY A 253 -4.06 0.01 14.00
N ILE A 254 -4.55 -1.21 13.80
CA ILE A 254 -3.71 -2.38 13.50
C ILE A 254 -3.46 -2.46 12.00
N TRP A 255 -2.43 -1.75 11.53
CA TRP A 255 -2.04 -1.66 10.12
C TRP A 255 -0.86 -2.56 9.74
N THR A 256 -0.27 -3.28 10.70
CA THR A 256 0.85 -4.20 10.50
C THR A 256 0.67 -5.15 9.28
N PRO A 257 -0.51 -5.75 9.01
CA PRO A 257 -0.70 -6.61 7.84
C PRO A 257 -0.57 -5.88 6.49
N MET A 258 -1.04 -4.63 6.46
CA MET A 258 -0.97 -3.71 5.33
C MET A 258 0.51 -3.49 4.98
N TRP A 259 1.34 -3.11 5.95
CA TRP A 259 2.71 -2.66 5.77
C TRP A 259 3.79 -3.73 5.86
N ASN A 260 3.42 -4.99 5.63
CA ASN A 260 4.39 -6.07 5.48
C ASN A 260 4.77 -6.24 4.01
N PHE A 261 6.06 -6.17 3.70
CA PHE A 261 6.60 -6.26 2.34
C PHE A 261 7.57 -7.43 2.24
N GLU A 262 7.72 -7.97 1.04
CA GLU A 262 8.86 -8.82 0.71
C GLU A 262 9.97 -7.96 0.11
N SER A 263 11.12 -7.88 0.75
CA SER A 263 12.36 -7.40 0.09
C SER A 263 13.08 -8.59 -0.54
N ARG A 264 14.10 -8.33 -1.35
CA ARG A 264 14.96 -9.41 -1.87
C ARG A 264 15.75 -10.16 -0.79
N ARG A 265 15.74 -9.64 0.44
CA ARG A 265 16.45 -10.16 1.61
C ARG A 265 15.53 -10.76 2.66
N GLY A 266 14.23 -10.86 2.35
CA GLY A 266 13.22 -11.41 3.24
C GLY A 266 12.11 -10.41 3.57
N GLN A 267 11.25 -10.81 4.50
CA GLN A 267 10.08 -10.02 4.90
C GLN A 267 10.49 -8.85 5.79
N VAL A 268 9.90 -7.68 5.53
CA VAL A 268 10.13 -6.45 6.30
C VAL A 268 8.80 -5.80 6.64
N ASN A 269 8.68 -5.27 7.86
CA ASN A 269 7.47 -4.58 8.29
C ASN A 269 7.77 -3.12 8.62
N ILE A 270 7.57 -2.26 7.62
CA ILE A 270 7.90 -0.83 7.73
C ILE A 270 7.06 -0.14 8.81
N TRP A 271 5.81 -0.57 9.01
CA TRP A 271 4.96 -0.02 10.06
C TRP A 271 5.52 -0.29 11.44
N GLN A 272 5.92 -1.53 11.74
CA GLN A 272 6.52 -1.88 13.03
C GLN A 272 7.85 -1.17 13.27
N ALA A 273 8.71 -1.15 12.24
CA ALA A 273 10.04 -0.53 12.30
C ALA A 273 9.98 0.98 12.51
N SER A 274 9.00 1.66 11.91
CA SER A 274 8.87 3.12 11.98
C SER A 274 8.58 3.64 13.39
N SER A 275 8.91 4.91 13.61
CA SER A 275 8.65 5.60 14.86
C SER A 275 7.15 5.80 15.11
N TYR A 276 6.77 5.89 16.39
CA TYR A 276 5.40 6.24 16.76
C TYR A 276 4.96 7.59 16.16
N ALA A 277 5.85 8.58 16.17
CA ALA A 277 5.58 9.91 15.61
C ALA A 277 5.25 9.83 14.11
N GLN A 278 6.01 9.05 13.34
CA GLN A 278 5.75 8.87 11.91
C GLN A 278 4.44 8.14 11.65
N ARG A 279 4.14 7.07 12.40
CA ARG A 279 2.85 6.37 12.30
C ARG A 279 1.67 7.31 12.59
N LYS A 280 1.76 8.10 13.66
CA LYS A 280 0.73 9.08 14.02
C LYS A 280 0.57 10.16 12.94
N LYS A 281 1.67 10.65 12.36
CA LYS A 281 1.66 11.61 11.26
C LYS A 281 0.95 11.05 10.01
N LEU A 282 1.23 9.79 9.67
CA LEU A 282 0.54 9.10 8.57
C LEU A 282 -0.96 8.99 8.84
N ILE A 283 -1.37 8.50 10.01
CA ILE A 283 -2.80 8.40 10.37
C ILE A 283 -3.51 9.75 10.28
N ASN A 284 -2.93 10.81 10.86
CA ASN A 284 -3.52 12.15 10.79
C ASN A 284 -3.66 12.64 9.33
N THR A 285 -2.69 12.31 8.47
CA THR A 285 -2.73 12.65 7.04
C THR A 285 -3.85 11.90 6.33
N VAL A 286 -3.99 10.60 6.62
CA VAL A 286 -5.07 9.75 6.10
C VAL A 286 -6.44 10.32 6.49
N ASP A 287 -6.63 10.61 7.77
CA ASP A 287 -7.89 11.16 8.31
C ASP A 287 -8.22 12.52 7.66
N SER A 288 -7.22 13.38 7.49
CA SER A 288 -7.38 14.68 6.82
C SER A 288 -7.87 14.51 5.37
N VAL A 289 -7.29 13.58 4.61
CA VAL A 289 -7.67 13.34 3.21
C VAL A 289 -9.09 12.79 3.11
N ILE A 290 -9.44 11.86 4.00
CA ILE A 290 -10.79 11.29 4.04
C ILE A 290 -11.82 12.38 4.34
N ASN A 291 -11.57 13.21 5.36
CA ASN A 291 -12.45 14.31 5.72
C ASN A 291 -12.59 15.34 4.59
N GLU A 292 -11.51 15.65 3.87
CA GLU A 292 -11.55 16.51 2.68
C GLU A 292 -12.48 15.93 1.59
N ILE A 293 -12.35 14.62 1.29
CA ILE A 293 -13.12 13.96 0.23
C ILE A 293 -14.58 13.76 0.64
N ALA A 294 -14.85 13.44 1.90
CA ALA A 294 -16.20 13.24 2.40
C ALA A 294 -17.01 14.55 2.49
N GLY A 295 -16.34 15.70 2.66
CA GLY A 295 -16.96 17.01 2.77
C GLY A 295 -17.95 17.11 3.95
N LYS A 296 -19.01 17.92 3.79
CA LYS A 296 -20.10 18.08 4.80
C LYS A 296 -21.16 16.96 4.75
N ASN A 297 -20.83 15.76 4.28
CA ASN A 297 -21.82 14.69 4.17
C ASN A 297 -22.31 14.26 5.57
N SER A 298 -23.59 14.47 5.86
CA SER A 298 -24.18 14.30 7.20
C SER A 298 -24.13 12.86 7.73
N LEU A 299 -24.27 11.87 6.85
CA LEU A 299 -24.14 10.44 7.17
C LEU A 299 -22.69 10.10 7.55
N PHE A 300 -21.72 10.66 6.83
CA PHE A 300 -20.30 10.51 7.15
C PHE A 300 -19.96 11.20 8.49
N MET A 301 -20.47 12.42 8.68
CA MET A 301 -20.29 13.19 9.91
C MET A 301 -20.98 12.56 11.12
N TYR A 302 -22.05 11.79 10.95
CA TYR A 302 -22.70 11.05 12.03
C TYR A 302 -21.80 9.93 12.57
N TYR A 303 -21.13 9.18 11.70
CA TYR A 303 -20.17 8.13 12.10
C TYR A 303 -18.82 8.68 12.59
N THR A 304 -18.49 9.94 12.31
CA THR A 304 -17.33 10.62 12.93
C THR A 304 -17.69 11.29 14.26
N LYS A 305 -18.94 11.77 14.44
CA LYS A 305 -19.42 12.40 15.69
C LYS A 305 -19.86 11.43 16.79
N THR A 306 -20.18 10.19 16.43
CA THR A 306 -20.50 9.11 17.40
C THR A 306 -19.25 8.38 17.91
N ARG A 307 -18.06 8.89 17.58
CA ARG A 307 -16.76 8.45 18.12
C ARG A 307 -16.36 9.31 19.30
#